data_AF-A0A1D6LEZ9-F1
#
_entry.id   AF-A0A1D6LEZ9-F1
#
_cell.length_a   1.000
_cell.length_b   1.000
_cell.length_c   1.000
_cell.angle_alpha   90.00
_cell.angle_beta   90.00
_cell.angle_gamma   90.00
#
_symmetry.space_group_name_H-M   'P 1'
#
loop_
_entity.id
_entity.type
_entity.pdbx_description
1 polymer ?
#
loop_
_entity_poly.entity_id
_entity_poly.type
_entity_poly.pdbx_seq_one_letter_code
_entity_poly.pdbx_strand_id
1 'polypeptide(L)'
;MKSRHRPLRADLLPTALARYSTATRLDLTLCMRVPDTALASAVVSALHVVNLSYSHGFGAAGVSELAIAYPGLIDLDLSNVVDLGDAAATEVAWARVLRRLLLAHWKSLTDMGLGCVAVGCTEPRELSLKWCLGLTDLGIQILALKCRKLTSLDLSYTMVSVMRVSWFLCSFHGHKKEATNDSVFVSFCEAISDRMRKGIEEGGDTHARPRHHGGFEHEMSEAEGAGELWAKVVAAQLARKL
;
A
#
# COMPACT_ATOMS: atom_id res chain seq x y z
N MET A 1 -27.06 10.65 -0.66
CA MET A 1 -26.91 9.18 -0.56
C MET A 1 -25.72 8.77 -1.42
N LYS A 2 -24.66 8.15 -0.87
CA LYS A 2 -23.53 7.64 -1.68
C LYS A 2 -24.03 6.39 -2.40
N SER A 3 -24.29 6.46 -3.71
CA SER A 3 -24.75 5.31 -4.49
C SER A 3 -23.64 4.26 -4.56
N ARG A 4 -24.00 3.00 -4.26
CA ARG A 4 -23.15 1.82 -4.48
C ARG A 4 -23.67 1.11 -5.72
N HIS A 5 -22.82 0.86 -6.69
CA HIS A 5 -23.16 0.12 -7.89
C HIS A 5 -22.32 -1.16 -7.95
N ARG A 6 -22.99 -2.29 -8.17
CA ARG A 6 -22.38 -3.61 -8.37
C ARG A 6 -22.86 -4.17 -9.72
N PRO A 7 -22.26 -3.74 -10.85
CA PRO A 7 -22.68 -4.19 -12.17
C PRO A 7 -22.29 -5.66 -12.40
N LEU A 8 -23.26 -6.48 -12.80
CA LEU A 8 -23.06 -7.89 -13.15
C LEU A 8 -22.27 -8.09 -14.46
N ARG A 9 -22.17 -7.04 -15.28
CA ARG A 9 -21.47 -6.99 -16.56
C ARG A 9 -20.54 -5.78 -16.58
N ALA A 10 -19.24 -6.02 -16.37
CA ALA A 10 -18.24 -4.96 -16.31
C ALA A 10 -18.03 -4.27 -17.68
N ASP A 11 -18.38 -4.91 -18.79
CA ASP A 11 -18.40 -4.29 -20.12
C ASP A 11 -19.33 -3.06 -20.21
N LEU A 12 -20.35 -2.98 -19.36
CA LEU A 12 -21.25 -1.83 -19.29
C LEU A 12 -20.78 -0.73 -18.32
N LEU A 13 -19.61 -0.91 -17.70
CA LEU A 13 -19.09 0.01 -16.69
C LEU A 13 -18.92 1.44 -17.20
N PRO A 14 -18.30 1.69 -18.37
CA PRO A 14 -18.08 3.06 -18.82
C PRO A 14 -19.41 3.82 -19.02
N THR A 15 -20.40 3.16 -19.61
CA THR A 15 -21.75 3.71 -19.79
C THR A 15 -22.44 3.97 -18.45
N ALA A 16 -22.29 3.05 -17.49
CA ALA A 16 -22.84 3.22 -16.14
C ALA A 16 -22.17 4.38 -15.38
N LEU A 17 -20.84 4.50 -15.43
CA LEU A 17 -20.11 5.58 -14.77
C LEU A 17 -20.39 6.94 -15.39
N ALA A 18 -20.56 7.01 -16.72
CA ALA A 18 -21.00 8.22 -17.39
C ALA A 18 -22.41 8.65 -16.93
N ARG A 19 -23.31 7.69 -16.72
CA ARG A 19 -24.68 7.96 -16.22
C ARG A 19 -24.69 8.34 -14.73
N TYR A 20 -23.81 7.76 -13.94
CA TYR A 20 -23.70 7.99 -12.50
C TYR A 20 -22.42 8.77 -12.17
N SER A 21 -22.23 9.93 -12.80
CA SER A 21 -21.02 10.76 -12.69
C SER A 21 -20.73 11.29 -11.28
N THR A 22 -21.71 11.26 -10.39
CA THR A 22 -21.56 11.65 -8.96
C THR A 22 -21.22 10.46 -8.06
N ALA A 23 -21.14 9.24 -8.60
CA ALA A 23 -20.73 8.08 -7.84
C ALA A 23 -19.30 8.28 -7.31
N THR A 24 -19.13 8.01 -6.02
CA THR A 24 -17.82 8.11 -5.35
C THR A 24 -17.21 6.75 -5.05
N ARG A 25 -17.99 5.68 -5.24
CA ARG A 25 -17.62 4.31 -4.90
C ARG A 25 -18.03 3.37 -6.00
N LEU A 26 -17.10 2.49 -6.37
CA LEU A 26 -17.29 1.41 -7.31
C LEU A 26 -16.90 0.10 -6.64
N ASP A 27 -17.81 -0.88 -6.65
CA ASP A 27 -17.57 -2.21 -6.09
C ASP A 27 -17.78 -3.27 -7.17
N LEU A 28 -16.67 -3.87 -7.60
CA LEU A 28 -16.58 -4.94 -8.59
C LEU A 28 -16.08 -6.24 -7.96
N THR A 29 -16.26 -6.40 -6.65
CA THR A 29 -15.89 -7.61 -5.93
C THR A 29 -16.50 -8.85 -6.59
N LEU A 30 -15.71 -9.91 -6.76
CA LEU A 30 -16.12 -11.20 -7.36
C LEU A 30 -16.53 -11.12 -8.85
N CYS A 31 -16.24 -10.03 -9.56
CA CYS A 31 -16.46 -9.95 -10.99
C CYS A 31 -15.43 -10.79 -11.75
N MET A 32 -15.85 -11.90 -12.36
CA MET A 32 -14.95 -12.85 -13.04
C MET A 32 -14.33 -12.32 -14.36
N ARG A 33 -14.89 -11.25 -14.92
CA ARG A 33 -14.43 -10.67 -16.19
C ARG A 33 -14.59 -9.16 -16.20
N VAL A 34 -13.56 -8.48 -15.74
CA VAL A 34 -13.39 -7.03 -15.80
C VAL A 34 -12.30 -6.74 -16.82
N PRO A 35 -12.59 -6.54 -18.11
CA PRO A 35 -11.54 -6.21 -19.08
C PRO A 35 -10.89 -4.87 -18.73
N ASP A 36 -9.62 -4.66 -19.09
CA ASP A 36 -8.91 -3.40 -18.83
C ASP A 36 -9.69 -2.16 -19.31
N THR A 37 -10.35 -2.27 -20.47
CA THR A 37 -11.19 -1.22 -21.06
C THR A 37 -12.42 -0.87 -20.22
N ALA A 38 -12.87 -1.75 -19.32
CA ALA A 38 -13.95 -1.45 -18.39
C ALA A 38 -13.48 -0.57 -17.23
N LEU A 39 -12.20 -0.66 -16.83
CA LEU A 39 -11.64 0.18 -15.77
C LEU A 39 -11.32 1.59 -16.26
N ALA A 40 -11.04 1.73 -17.56
CA ALA A 40 -10.98 3.01 -18.24
C ALA A 40 -12.33 3.72 -18.21
N SER A 41 -12.30 5.06 -18.16
CA SER A 41 -13.49 5.89 -18.30
C SER A 41 -13.25 6.93 -19.39
N ALA A 42 -14.25 7.13 -20.25
CA ALA A 42 -14.21 8.20 -21.25
C ALA A 42 -14.22 9.61 -20.62
N VAL A 43 -14.65 9.71 -19.37
CA VAL A 43 -14.69 10.96 -18.60
C VAL A 43 -14.02 10.73 -17.25
N VAL A 44 -13.16 11.65 -16.84
CA VAL A 44 -12.58 11.65 -15.49
C VAL A 44 -13.70 11.65 -14.46
N SER A 45 -13.69 10.66 -13.57
CA SER A 45 -14.79 10.44 -12.64
C SER A 45 -14.43 10.87 -11.22
N ALA A 46 -15.44 11.20 -10.42
CA ALA A 46 -15.31 11.54 -9.00
C ALA A 46 -15.18 10.29 -8.09
N LEU A 47 -14.79 9.14 -8.65
CA LEU A 47 -14.57 7.92 -7.88
C LEU A 47 -13.38 8.11 -6.93
N HIS A 48 -13.64 7.83 -5.65
CA HIS A 48 -12.64 7.89 -4.59
C HIS A 48 -12.34 6.51 -4.01
N VAL A 49 -13.27 5.56 -4.16
CA VAL A 49 -13.15 4.20 -3.64
C VAL A 49 -13.43 3.21 -4.77
N VAL A 50 -12.49 2.32 -5.03
CA VAL A 50 -12.67 1.21 -5.98
C VAL A 50 -12.29 -0.09 -5.29
N ASN A 51 -13.21 -1.06 -5.31
CA ASN A 51 -12.95 -2.42 -4.85
C ASN A 51 -13.01 -3.39 -6.02
N LEU A 52 -11.90 -4.07 -6.29
CA LEU A 52 -11.70 -5.10 -7.30
C LEU A 52 -11.30 -6.43 -6.65
N SER A 53 -11.51 -6.60 -5.35
CA SER A 53 -11.10 -7.81 -4.66
C SER A 53 -11.79 -9.06 -5.23
N TYR A 54 -11.06 -10.16 -5.35
CA TYR A 54 -11.55 -11.41 -5.97
C TYR A 54 -12.08 -11.26 -7.41
N SER A 55 -11.79 -10.15 -8.08
CA SER A 55 -12.16 -9.95 -9.48
C SER A 55 -11.01 -10.32 -10.42
N HIS A 56 -11.35 -10.67 -11.65
CA HIS A 56 -10.40 -11.19 -12.64
C HIS A 56 -10.66 -10.59 -14.02
N GLY A 57 -9.70 -10.76 -14.94
CA GLY A 57 -9.83 -10.35 -16.35
C GLY A 57 -9.19 -9.01 -16.70
N PHE A 58 -8.53 -8.36 -15.74
CA PHE A 58 -7.71 -7.16 -15.94
C PHE A 58 -6.25 -7.45 -15.60
N GLY A 59 -5.35 -6.66 -16.18
CA GLY A 59 -3.91 -6.70 -15.95
C GLY A 59 -3.37 -5.36 -15.44
N ALA A 60 -2.05 -5.19 -15.53
CA ALA A 60 -1.41 -3.91 -15.21
C ALA A 60 -1.94 -2.75 -16.06
N ALA A 61 -2.26 -2.99 -17.34
CA ALA A 61 -2.84 -1.96 -18.20
C ALA A 61 -4.19 -1.44 -17.66
N GLY A 62 -5.08 -2.31 -17.19
CA GLY A 62 -6.33 -1.89 -16.56
C GLY A 62 -6.14 -1.11 -15.25
N VAL A 63 -5.12 -1.46 -14.47
CA VAL A 63 -4.75 -0.68 -13.27
C VAL A 63 -4.19 0.70 -13.64
N SER A 64 -3.44 0.80 -14.74
CA SER A 64 -2.96 2.07 -15.30
C SER A 64 -4.14 2.96 -15.70
N GLU A 65 -5.07 2.42 -16.49
CA GLU A 65 -6.29 3.11 -16.91
C GLU A 65 -7.11 3.58 -15.70
N LEU A 66 -7.22 2.76 -14.66
CA LEU A 66 -7.89 3.13 -13.40
C LEU A 66 -7.19 4.31 -12.71
N ALA A 67 -5.86 4.27 -12.58
CA ALA A 67 -5.09 5.33 -11.93
C ALA A 67 -5.20 6.67 -12.70
N ILE A 68 -5.28 6.62 -14.03
CA ILE A 68 -5.45 7.80 -14.90
C ILE A 68 -6.90 8.32 -14.84
N ALA A 69 -7.88 7.43 -14.95
CA ALA A 69 -9.30 7.81 -15.02
C ALA A 69 -9.83 8.37 -13.70
N TYR A 70 -9.23 8.00 -12.57
CA TYR A 70 -9.68 8.34 -11.21
C TYR A 70 -8.56 9.01 -10.41
N PRO A 71 -8.13 10.24 -10.76
CA PRO A 71 -7.00 10.92 -10.11
C PRO A 71 -7.26 11.26 -8.63
N GLY A 72 -8.54 11.27 -8.22
CA GLY A 72 -8.97 11.44 -6.84
C GLY A 72 -9.06 10.14 -6.03
N LEU A 73 -8.54 9.02 -6.54
CA LEU A 73 -8.66 7.72 -5.87
C LEU A 73 -7.93 7.72 -4.53
N ILE A 74 -8.68 7.48 -3.45
CA ILE A 74 -8.20 7.50 -2.06
C ILE A 74 -8.06 6.07 -1.53
N ASP A 75 -8.75 5.12 -2.14
CA ASP A 75 -9.01 3.81 -1.58
C ASP A 75 -9.16 2.78 -2.70
N LEU A 76 -8.21 1.86 -2.77
CA LEU A 76 -8.11 0.86 -3.81
C LEU A 76 -7.86 -0.52 -3.20
N ASP A 77 -8.77 -1.44 -3.46
CA ASP A 77 -8.63 -2.84 -3.06
C ASP A 77 -8.43 -3.73 -4.29
N LEU A 78 -7.24 -4.30 -4.41
CA LEU A 78 -6.82 -5.24 -5.45
C LEU A 78 -6.47 -6.61 -4.84
N SER A 79 -7.05 -6.95 -3.68
CA SER A 79 -6.76 -8.20 -2.98
C SER A 79 -7.32 -9.42 -3.70
N ASN A 80 -6.60 -10.54 -3.69
CA ASN A 80 -7.06 -11.82 -4.27
C ASN A 80 -7.40 -11.76 -5.77
N VAL A 81 -6.76 -10.86 -6.51
CA VAL A 81 -6.86 -10.78 -7.97
C VAL A 81 -5.84 -11.73 -8.61
N VAL A 82 -5.84 -11.83 -9.95
CA VAL A 82 -4.72 -12.51 -10.64
C VAL A 82 -3.42 -11.80 -10.27
N ASP A 83 -2.38 -12.53 -9.88
CA ASP A 83 -1.11 -11.93 -9.46
C ASP A 83 -0.54 -11.00 -10.55
N LEU A 84 -0.59 -9.69 -10.31
CA LEU A 84 -0.20 -8.67 -11.28
C LEU A 84 1.27 -8.22 -11.12
N GLY A 85 1.87 -8.52 -9.97
CA GLY A 85 3.27 -8.23 -9.65
C GLY A 85 3.67 -6.75 -9.72
N ASP A 86 4.98 -6.53 -9.84
CA ASP A 86 5.59 -5.20 -9.82
C ASP A 86 5.12 -4.28 -10.96
N ALA A 87 4.71 -4.87 -12.08
CA ALA A 87 4.19 -4.12 -13.23
C ALA A 87 2.96 -3.30 -12.81
N ALA A 88 1.96 -3.93 -12.19
CA ALA A 88 0.78 -3.21 -11.73
C ALA A 88 1.06 -2.36 -10.50
N ALA A 89 1.98 -2.74 -9.62
CA ALA A 89 2.37 -1.90 -8.49
C ALA A 89 2.96 -0.56 -8.96
N THR A 90 3.73 -0.59 -10.06
CA THR A 90 4.22 0.63 -10.73
C THR A 90 3.08 1.47 -11.31
N GLU A 91 1.98 0.83 -11.75
CA GLU A 91 0.78 1.56 -12.21
C GLU A 91 0.01 2.18 -11.03
N VAL A 92 -0.11 1.46 -9.91
CA VAL A 92 -0.73 1.99 -8.68
C VAL A 92 0.03 3.22 -8.16
N ALA A 93 1.35 3.29 -8.35
CA ALA A 93 2.18 4.43 -7.94
C ALA A 93 1.72 5.78 -8.54
N TRP A 94 0.96 5.78 -9.64
CA TRP A 94 0.39 6.99 -10.23
C TRP A 94 -0.82 7.53 -9.46
N ALA A 95 -1.46 6.72 -8.61
CA ALA A 95 -2.50 7.16 -7.68
C ALA A 95 -1.88 7.89 -6.47
N ARG A 96 -1.41 9.12 -6.69
CA ARG A 96 -0.58 9.87 -5.71
C ARG A 96 -1.28 10.17 -4.38
N VAL A 97 -2.60 10.34 -4.39
CA VAL A 97 -3.42 10.71 -3.21
C VAL A 97 -4.02 9.50 -2.49
N LEU A 98 -3.63 8.29 -2.88
CA LEU A 98 -4.11 7.05 -2.31
C LEU A 98 -3.75 6.95 -0.82
N ARG A 99 -4.75 6.66 0.01
CA ARG A 99 -4.63 6.50 1.47
C ARG A 99 -4.83 5.07 1.91
N ARG A 100 -5.69 4.30 1.26
CA ARG A 100 -5.85 2.87 1.52
C ARG A 100 -5.55 2.07 0.27
N LEU A 101 -4.63 1.12 0.42
CA LEU A 101 -4.24 0.21 -0.64
C LEU A 101 -4.18 -1.21 -0.09
N LEU A 102 -4.95 -2.11 -0.68
CA LEU A 102 -4.96 -3.52 -0.27
C LEU A 102 -4.47 -4.37 -1.44
N LEU A 103 -3.31 -5.01 -1.27
CA LEU A 103 -2.63 -5.84 -2.28
C LEU A 103 -2.49 -7.29 -1.82
N ALA A 104 -3.42 -7.78 -1.00
CA ALA A 104 -3.28 -9.12 -0.44
C ALA A 104 -3.23 -10.18 -1.55
N HIS A 105 -2.37 -11.19 -1.37
CA HIS A 105 -2.10 -12.28 -2.32
C HIS A 105 -1.35 -11.91 -3.62
N TRP A 106 -0.71 -10.75 -3.69
CA TRP A 106 0.23 -10.43 -4.77
C TRP A 106 1.57 -11.13 -4.53
N LYS A 107 1.65 -12.42 -4.83
CA LYS A 107 2.81 -13.27 -4.48
C LYS A 107 4.08 -12.87 -5.21
N SER A 108 3.96 -12.37 -6.43
CA SER A 108 5.05 -11.90 -7.29
C SER A 108 5.46 -10.44 -7.02
N LEU A 109 4.76 -9.73 -6.12
CA LEU A 109 5.18 -8.40 -5.69
C LEU A 109 6.49 -8.50 -4.92
N THR A 110 7.50 -7.78 -5.41
CA THR A 110 8.82 -7.69 -4.79
C THR A 110 9.01 -6.33 -4.14
N ASP A 111 10.15 -6.17 -3.46
CA ASP A 111 10.56 -4.88 -2.89
C ASP A 111 10.59 -3.77 -3.96
N MET A 112 10.84 -4.12 -5.24
CA MET A 112 10.80 -3.22 -6.39
C MET A 112 9.43 -2.60 -6.63
N GLY A 113 8.40 -3.43 -6.77
CA GLY A 113 7.03 -2.94 -6.93
C GLY A 113 6.55 -2.19 -5.70
N LEU A 114 6.86 -2.70 -4.50
CA LEU A 114 6.45 -2.07 -3.26
C LEU A 114 7.04 -0.66 -3.10
N GLY A 115 8.31 -0.48 -3.39
CA GLY A 115 8.88 0.85 -3.25
C GLY A 115 8.53 1.79 -4.42
N CYS A 116 8.14 1.30 -5.61
CA CYS A 116 7.41 2.12 -6.59
C CYS A 116 6.15 2.72 -5.96
N VAL A 117 5.33 1.90 -5.30
CA VAL A 117 4.17 2.35 -4.55
C VAL A 117 4.56 3.34 -3.46
N ALA A 118 5.62 3.05 -2.69
CA ALA A 118 6.05 3.91 -1.59
C ALA A 118 6.55 5.30 -2.05
N VAL A 119 7.15 5.40 -3.24
CA VAL A 119 7.63 6.67 -3.82
C VAL A 119 6.51 7.42 -4.53
N GLY A 120 5.60 6.72 -5.20
CA GLY A 120 4.51 7.32 -5.97
C GLY A 120 3.31 7.76 -5.12
N CYS A 121 2.85 6.89 -4.21
CA CYS A 121 1.77 7.19 -3.28
C CYS A 121 2.34 7.98 -2.10
N THR A 122 2.07 9.29 -2.04
CA THR A 122 2.71 10.17 -1.04
C THR A 122 1.99 10.19 0.31
N GLU A 123 0.76 9.67 0.38
CA GLU A 123 -0.13 9.76 1.55
C GLU A 123 -0.76 8.43 2.02
N PRO A 124 -0.14 7.24 1.84
CA PRO A 124 -0.76 6.00 2.29
C PRO A 124 -0.85 6.00 3.82
N ARG A 125 -2.05 5.66 4.31
CA ARG A 125 -2.41 5.51 5.72
C ARG A 125 -2.64 4.06 6.09
N GLU A 126 -3.18 3.28 5.18
CA GLU A 126 -3.48 1.86 5.35
C GLU A 126 -2.93 1.09 4.15
N LEU A 127 -2.02 0.15 4.41
CA LEU A 127 -1.46 -0.73 3.39
C LEU A 127 -1.56 -2.18 3.85
N SER A 128 -2.17 -3.05 3.05
CA SER A 128 -2.15 -4.50 3.29
C SER A 128 -1.31 -5.19 2.23
N LEU A 129 -0.29 -5.91 2.68
CA LEU A 129 0.62 -6.74 1.89
C LEU A 129 0.53 -8.20 2.35
N LYS A 130 -0.62 -8.58 2.90
CA LYS A 130 -0.89 -9.94 3.39
C LYS A 130 -0.61 -10.97 2.29
N TRP A 131 0.09 -12.05 2.61
CA TRP A 131 0.47 -13.09 1.65
C TRP A 131 1.34 -12.62 0.45
N CYS A 132 1.98 -11.45 0.52
CA CYS A 132 2.99 -11.03 -0.46
C CYS A 132 4.34 -11.67 -0.14
N LEU A 133 4.65 -12.77 -0.83
CA LEU A 133 5.79 -13.64 -0.50
C LEU A 133 7.14 -13.16 -1.07
N GLY A 134 7.13 -12.27 -2.07
CA GLY A 134 8.33 -11.69 -2.66
C GLY A 134 8.94 -10.51 -1.89
N LEU A 135 8.33 -10.12 -0.76
CA LEU A 135 8.77 -9.00 0.06
C LEU A 135 9.80 -9.40 1.12
N THR A 136 10.79 -8.53 1.33
CA THR A 136 11.80 -8.69 2.38
C THR A 136 11.82 -7.49 3.32
N ASP A 137 12.66 -7.54 4.36
CA ASP A 137 12.86 -6.43 5.28
C ASP A 137 13.25 -5.13 4.56
N LEU A 138 13.95 -5.22 3.41
CA LEU A 138 14.38 -4.06 2.64
C LEU A 138 13.19 -3.28 2.07
N GLY A 139 12.21 -3.96 1.46
CA GLY A 139 11.01 -3.32 0.94
C GLY A 139 10.22 -2.60 2.03
N ILE A 140 10.15 -3.18 3.22
CA ILE A 140 9.46 -2.55 4.35
C ILE A 140 10.24 -1.37 4.93
N GLN A 141 11.57 -1.43 4.95
CA GLN A 141 12.40 -0.28 5.33
C GLN A 141 12.21 0.89 4.37
N ILE A 142 12.20 0.64 3.06
CA ILE A 142 11.92 1.66 2.04
C ILE A 142 10.52 2.25 2.24
N LEU A 143 9.52 1.39 2.48
CA LEU A 143 8.16 1.82 2.79
C LEU A 143 8.13 2.72 4.03
N ALA A 144 8.79 2.33 5.12
CA ALA A 144 8.86 3.10 6.36
C ALA A 144 9.52 4.49 6.17
N LEU A 145 10.58 4.55 5.34
CA LEU A 145 11.31 5.79 5.06
C LEU A 145 10.49 6.79 4.25
N LYS A 146 9.65 6.31 3.32
CA LYS A 146 8.87 7.16 2.41
C LYS A 146 7.45 7.43 2.89
N CYS A 147 6.77 6.42 3.42
CA CYS A 147 5.36 6.47 3.80
C CYS A 147 5.18 6.89 5.27
N ARG A 148 5.63 8.10 5.62
CA ARG A 148 5.62 8.62 7.01
C ARG A 148 4.24 8.86 7.63
N LYS A 149 3.18 8.74 6.82
CA LYS A 149 1.77 8.90 7.22
C LYS A 149 1.06 7.56 7.35
N LEU A 150 1.78 6.45 7.18
CA LEU A 150 1.24 5.12 7.30
C LEU A 150 0.86 4.85 8.76
N THR A 151 -0.41 4.56 9.01
CA THR A 151 -0.95 4.30 10.35
C THR A 151 -1.29 2.82 10.55
N SER A 152 -1.51 2.08 9.46
CA SER A 152 -1.79 0.64 9.49
C SER A 152 -1.03 -0.07 8.38
N LEU A 153 -0.32 -1.13 8.75
CA LEU A 153 0.42 -1.99 7.84
C LEU A 153 0.14 -3.45 8.17
N ASP A 154 -0.47 -4.20 7.24
CA ASP A 154 -0.70 -5.64 7.42
C ASP A 154 0.33 -6.44 6.64
N LEU A 155 1.22 -7.12 7.37
CA LEU A 155 2.27 -8.00 6.84
C LEU A 155 2.01 -9.48 7.18
N SER A 156 0.78 -9.84 7.53
CA SER A 156 0.43 -11.20 7.91
C SER A 156 0.76 -12.19 6.79
N TYR A 157 1.36 -13.33 7.15
CA TYR A 157 1.76 -14.38 6.21
C TYR A 157 2.79 -13.94 5.14
N THR A 158 3.66 -12.98 5.48
CA THR A 158 4.84 -12.62 4.68
C THR A 158 6.12 -13.25 5.26
N MET A 159 7.24 -13.19 4.52
CA MET A 159 8.54 -13.69 4.97
C MET A 159 9.38 -12.65 5.75
N VAL A 160 8.79 -11.50 6.08
CA VAL A 160 9.49 -10.36 6.69
C VAL A 160 9.82 -10.64 8.17
N SER A 161 11.04 -10.31 8.59
CA SER A 161 11.53 -10.47 9.97
C SER A 161 11.02 -9.34 10.86
N VAL A 162 9.91 -9.62 11.55
CA VAL A 162 9.14 -8.68 12.37
C VAL A 162 9.98 -7.88 13.37
N MET A 163 10.96 -8.50 14.03
CA MET A 163 11.74 -7.82 15.08
C MET A 163 12.54 -6.64 14.55
N ARG A 164 13.14 -6.76 13.36
CA ARG A 164 13.93 -5.70 12.75
C ARG A 164 13.03 -4.58 12.25
N VAL A 165 12.00 -4.95 11.51
CA VAL A 165 11.05 -3.99 10.93
C VAL A 165 10.32 -3.19 12.00
N SER A 166 9.89 -3.83 13.09
CA SER A 166 9.23 -3.13 14.20
C SER A 166 10.15 -2.10 14.85
N TRP A 167 11.41 -2.46 15.11
CA TRP A 167 12.37 -1.53 15.69
C TRP A 167 12.65 -0.33 14.77
N PHE A 168 12.76 -0.58 13.45
CA PHE A 168 12.87 0.47 12.44
C PHE A 168 11.64 1.38 12.40
N LEU A 169 10.43 0.81 12.34
CA LEU A 169 9.18 1.59 12.30
C LEU A 169 9.00 2.45 13.56
N CYS A 170 9.29 1.90 14.74
CA CYS A 170 9.23 2.63 16.01
C CYS A 170 10.26 3.78 16.06
N SER A 171 11.49 3.56 15.56
CA SER A 171 12.54 4.58 15.57
C SER A 171 12.21 5.77 14.67
N PHE A 172 11.61 5.52 13.49
CA PHE A 172 11.22 6.58 12.55
C PHE A 172 9.93 7.32 12.92
N HIS A 173 8.93 6.63 13.47
CA HIS A 173 7.65 7.26 13.82
C HIS A 173 7.68 7.89 15.23
N GLY A 174 8.48 7.34 16.15
CA GLY A 174 8.60 7.83 17.54
C GLY A 174 9.41 9.13 17.71
N HIS A 175 10.14 9.58 16.68
CA HIS A 175 10.91 10.83 16.76
C HIS A 175 10.08 12.11 16.61
N LYS A 176 8.74 12.00 16.44
CA LYS A 176 7.83 13.14 16.58
C LYS A 176 7.75 13.55 18.05
N LYS A 177 8.47 14.62 18.42
CA LYS A 177 8.37 15.31 19.72
C LYS A 177 7.01 16.01 19.96
N GLU A 178 6.01 15.79 19.13
CA GLU A 178 4.64 16.25 19.37
C GLU A 178 3.73 15.03 19.49
N ALA A 179 3.16 14.91 20.68
CA ALA A 179 2.29 13.84 21.16
C ALA A 179 1.04 13.65 20.29
N THR A 180 1.23 13.05 19.12
CA THR A 180 0.17 12.41 18.36
C THR A 180 0.33 10.91 18.57
N ASN A 181 -0.77 10.25 18.87
CA ASN A 181 -0.90 8.82 19.17
C ASN A 181 -0.65 7.95 17.91
N ASP A 182 0.32 8.35 17.07
CA ASP A 182 0.64 7.86 15.73
C ASP A 182 1.54 6.62 15.79
N SER A 183 1.28 5.68 16.70
CA SER A 183 1.90 4.36 16.59
C SER A 183 1.40 3.68 15.31
N VAL A 184 2.30 3.31 14.40
CA VAL A 184 1.93 2.51 13.22
C VAL A 184 1.49 1.14 13.72
N PHE A 185 0.18 0.86 13.59
CA PHE A 185 -0.34 -0.47 13.89
C PHE A 185 0.10 -1.43 12.80
N VAL A 186 1.16 -2.17 13.08
CA VAL A 186 1.55 -3.29 12.24
C VAL A 186 0.78 -4.51 12.72
N SER A 187 -0.27 -4.91 11.98
CA SER A 187 -1.01 -6.12 12.33
C SER A 187 -0.20 -7.34 11.87
N PHE A 188 0.04 -8.26 12.79
CA PHE A 188 0.75 -9.51 12.56
C PHE A 188 -0.10 -10.72 12.93
N CYS A 189 0.24 -11.88 12.37
CA CYS A 189 -0.27 -13.18 12.79
C CYS A 189 -0.22 -13.31 14.33
N GLU A 190 -1.25 -13.93 14.91
CA GLU A 190 -1.55 -14.00 16.36
C GLU A 190 -0.37 -14.36 17.28
N ALA A 191 0.72 -14.95 16.78
CA ALA A 191 1.86 -15.37 17.59
C ALA A 191 2.76 -14.22 18.13
N ILE A 192 2.72 -13.01 17.56
CA ILE A 192 3.65 -11.92 17.95
C ILE A 192 2.92 -10.71 18.58
N SER A 193 1.63 -10.54 18.29
CA SER A 193 0.87 -9.33 18.65
C SER A 193 0.83 -9.05 20.16
N ASP A 194 0.77 -10.08 20.99
CA ASP A 194 0.71 -9.91 22.45
C ASP A 194 1.99 -9.32 23.03
N ARG A 195 3.16 -9.66 22.46
CA ARG A 195 4.44 -9.17 22.98
C ARG A 195 4.67 -7.70 22.65
N MET A 196 4.19 -7.24 21.50
CA MET A 196 4.35 -5.86 21.06
C MET A 196 3.33 -4.93 21.75
N ARG A 197 2.09 -5.39 21.96
CA ARG A 197 1.09 -4.63 22.72
C ARG A 197 1.54 -4.43 24.17
N LYS A 198 2.09 -5.48 24.79
CA LYS A 198 2.64 -5.38 26.15
C LYS A 198 3.87 -4.47 26.24
N GLY A 199 4.70 -4.41 25.20
CA GLY A 199 5.82 -3.47 25.14
C GLY A 199 5.39 -2.00 25.05
N ILE A 200 4.23 -1.71 24.46
CA ILE A 200 3.65 -0.36 24.41
C ILE A 200 2.95 -0.01 25.73
N GLU A 201 2.30 -0.98 26.39
CA GLU A 201 1.64 -0.76 27.68
C GLU A 201 2.62 -0.75 28.88
N GLU A 202 3.73 -1.48 28.82
CA GLU A 202 4.78 -1.46 29.85
C GLU A 202 5.76 -0.27 29.69
N GLY A 203 5.62 0.55 28.64
CA GLY A 203 6.38 1.80 28.44
C GLY A 203 5.96 2.95 29.37
N GLY A 204 5.06 2.69 30.33
CA GLY A 204 4.61 3.65 31.33
C GLY A 204 5.59 3.96 32.45
N ASP A 205 6.77 3.33 32.51
CA ASP A 205 7.78 3.65 33.51
C ASP A 205 9.14 3.95 32.90
N THR A 206 9.60 5.17 33.19
CA THR A 206 10.83 5.77 32.68
C THR A 206 12.07 4.96 33.08
N HIS A 207 13.04 4.84 32.16
CA HIS A 207 14.45 4.42 32.37
C HIS A 207 14.92 2.99 32.07
N ALA A 208 14.28 2.24 31.17
CA ALA A 208 14.93 1.07 30.57
C ALA A 208 15.10 1.21 29.04
N ARG A 209 16.13 1.95 28.59
CA ARG A 209 16.58 1.90 27.19
C ARG A 209 17.15 0.49 26.88
N PRO A 210 16.67 -0.22 25.85
CA PRO A 210 17.26 -1.49 25.44
C PRO A 210 18.73 -1.29 25.05
N ARG A 211 19.65 -2.05 25.66
CA ARG A 211 21.11 -1.85 25.56
C ARG A 211 21.76 -2.35 24.26
N HIS A 212 21.04 -2.42 23.14
CA HIS A 212 21.58 -2.90 21.86
C HIS A 212 21.56 -1.85 20.73
N HIS A 213 21.57 -0.55 21.05
CA HIS A 213 21.53 0.52 20.03
C HIS A 213 22.74 0.55 19.07
N GLY A 214 23.94 0.17 19.52
CA GLY A 214 25.17 0.44 18.76
C GLY A 214 25.31 -0.30 17.42
N GLY A 215 24.69 -1.47 17.26
CA GLY A 215 24.75 -2.22 15.99
C GLY A 215 23.78 -1.69 14.94
N PHE A 216 22.61 -1.24 15.38
CA PHE A 216 21.53 -0.92 14.46
C PHE A 216 21.56 0.52 13.95
N GLU A 217 22.23 1.45 14.63
CA GLU A 217 22.38 2.84 14.13
C GLU A 217 23.16 2.88 12.81
N HIS A 218 24.19 2.05 12.67
CA HIS A 218 24.93 1.92 11.41
C HIS A 218 24.06 1.32 10.31
N GLU A 219 23.35 0.22 10.61
CA GLU A 219 22.39 -0.39 9.67
C GLU A 219 21.29 0.61 9.29
N MET A 220 20.86 1.49 10.19
CA MET A 220 19.86 2.52 9.92
C MET A 220 20.38 3.59 8.97
N SER A 221 21.61 4.07 9.16
CA SER A 221 22.24 5.02 8.23
C SER A 221 22.47 4.40 6.85
N GLU A 222 22.88 3.13 6.79
CA GLU A 222 22.99 2.39 5.53
C GLU A 222 21.64 2.19 4.84
N ALA A 223 20.60 1.84 5.61
CA ALA A 223 19.23 1.71 5.11
C ALA A 223 18.66 3.05 4.60
N GLU A 224 18.97 4.17 5.27
CA GLU A 224 18.62 5.51 4.81
C GLU A 224 19.30 5.83 3.47
N GLY A 225 20.62 5.64 3.38
CA GLY A 225 21.38 5.87 2.16
C GLY A 225 20.92 4.98 1.01
N ALA A 226 20.71 3.70 1.27
CA ALA A 226 20.15 2.74 0.32
C ALA A 226 18.74 3.14 -0.10
N GLY A 227 17.86 3.49 0.83
CA GLY A 227 16.49 3.92 0.56
C GLY A 227 16.42 5.22 -0.25
N GLU A 228 17.35 6.15 -0.07
CA GLU A 228 17.41 7.37 -0.87
C GLU A 228 17.90 7.12 -2.30
N LEU A 229 18.96 6.33 -2.47
CA LEU A 229 19.45 5.90 -3.79
C LEU A 229 18.37 5.13 -4.54
N TRP A 230 17.72 4.20 -3.86
CA TRP A 230 16.67 3.37 -4.42
C TRP A 230 15.45 4.19 -4.84
N ALA A 231 15.05 5.16 -4.02
CA ALA A 231 14.00 6.10 -4.39
C ALA A 231 14.35 6.94 -5.62
N LYS A 232 15.63 7.32 -5.81
CA LYS A 232 16.10 8.00 -7.03
C LYS A 232 15.99 7.07 -8.24
N VAL A 233 16.36 5.79 -8.10
CA VAL A 233 16.24 4.78 -9.17
C VAL A 233 14.77 4.59 -9.57
N VAL A 234 13.88 4.43 -8.60
CA VAL A 234 12.45 4.25 -8.84
C VAL A 234 11.80 5.52 -9.40
N ALA A 235 12.12 6.70 -8.87
CA ALA A 235 11.64 7.96 -9.43
C ALA A 235 12.09 8.14 -10.88
N ALA A 236 13.33 7.74 -11.21
CA ALA A 236 13.83 7.76 -12.58
C ALA A 236 13.09 6.74 -13.48
N GLN A 237 12.71 5.57 -12.97
CA GLN A 237 11.90 4.60 -13.72
C GLN A 237 10.48 5.10 -13.96
N LEU A 238 9.84 5.71 -12.96
CA LEU A 238 8.52 6.33 -13.12
C LEU A 238 8.58 7.49 -14.13
N ALA A 239 9.65 8.30 -14.11
CA ALA A 239 9.84 9.41 -15.04
C ALA A 239 10.03 8.97 -16.50
N ARG A 240 10.52 7.74 -16.77
CA ARG A 240 10.68 7.22 -18.15
C ARG A 240 9.36 6.84 -18.83
N LYS A 241 8.24 6.77 -18.09
CA LYS A 241 6.91 6.50 -18.64
C LYS A 241 6.12 7.76 -19.01
N LEU A 242 6.60 8.95 -18.61
CA LEU A 242 6.06 10.26 -19.04
C LEU A 242 6.60 10.62 -20.43
#